data_AF-A0A1E4TIN6-F1
#
_entry.id   AF-A0A1E4TIN6-F1
#
_cell.length_a   1.000
_cell.length_b   1.000
_cell.length_c   1.000
_cell.angle_alpha   90.00
_cell.angle_beta   90.00
_cell.angle_gamma   90.00
#
_symmetry.space_group_name_H-M   'P 1'
#
loop_
_entity.id
_entity.type
_entity.pdbx_description
1 polymer ?
#
loop_
_entity_poly.entity_id
_entity_poly.type
_entity_poly.pdbx_seq_one_letter_code
_entity_poly.pdbx_strand_id
1 'polypeptide(L)'
;FHVDAHSSAHVYLRLEENVDWNDIPTEVLEDCAQLTKANSIQGNKIDNVTVIYTPWTNLHKDGSMVAGQVGFKNPRLVKRVLVPTRTNAIINRLEKTKKESFPDLQKERNDYLREQN
;
A
#
# COMPACT_ATOMS: atom_id res chain seq x y z
N PHE A 1 -1.76 0.83 1.88
CA PHE A 1 -2.49 2.03 1.42
C PHE A 1 -3.46 1.62 0.34
N HIS A 2 -4.67 2.16 0.37
CA HIS A 2 -5.73 1.91 -0.61
C HIS A 2 -6.65 3.14 -0.69
N VAL A 3 -7.21 3.45 -1.86
CA VAL A 3 -8.25 4.47 -1.98
C VAL A 3 -9.54 3.94 -1.34
N ASP A 4 -10.14 4.68 -0.41
CA ASP A 4 -11.26 4.19 0.44
C ASP A 4 -12.49 3.75 -0.39
N ALA A 5 -12.93 4.61 -1.31
CA ALA A 5 -14.17 4.42 -2.07
C ALA A 5 -13.96 3.87 -3.49
N HIS A 6 -12.71 3.60 -3.89
CA HIS A 6 -12.39 3.23 -5.27
C HIS A 6 -11.34 2.13 -5.32
N SER A 7 -11.50 1.21 -6.28
CA SER A 7 -10.47 0.24 -6.59
C SER A 7 -9.14 0.93 -6.91
N SER A 8 -8.06 0.47 -6.28
CA SER A 8 -6.70 0.96 -6.50
C SER A 8 -5.71 -0.16 -6.27
N ALA A 9 -4.49 0.00 -6.79
CA ALA A 9 -3.38 -0.82 -6.33
C ALA A 9 -3.21 -0.73 -4.80
N HIS A 10 -2.75 -1.82 -4.20
CA HIS A 10 -2.31 -1.84 -2.81
C HIS A 10 -0.84 -1.43 -2.75
N VAL A 11 -0.57 -0.28 -2.12
CA VAL A 11 0.80 0.17 -1.87
C VAL A 11 1.21 -0.23 -0.46
N TYR A 12 2.40 -0.82 -0.32
CA TYR A 12 3.00 -1.19 0.96
C TYR A 12 4.24 -0.35 1.23
N LEU A 13 4.36 0.13 2.46
CA LEU A 13 5.57 0.77 2.98
C LEU A 13 6.25 -0.21 3.91
N ARG A 14 7.53 -0.49 3.66
CA ARG A 14 8.37 -1.27 4.57
C ARG A 14 9.06 -0.30 5.52
N LEU A 15 8.81 -0.45 6.82
CA LEU A 15 9.48 0.31 7.87
C LEU A 15 10.74 -0.42 8.33
N GLU A 16 11.69 0.33 8.85
CA GLU A 16 12.84 -0.22 9.58
C GLU A 16 12.34 -0.85 10.90
N GLU A 17 13.08 -1.83 11.43
CA GLU A 17 12.65 -2.64 12.59
C GLU A 17 12.31 -1.81 13.84
N ASN A 18 12.93 -0.63 13.98
CA ASN A 18 12.79 0.24 15.14
C ASN A 18 11.90 1.46 14.91
N VAL A 19 11.20 1.53 13.77
CA VAL A 19 10.30 2.65 13.44
C VAL A 19 8.85 2.22 13.68
N ASP A 20 8.18 2.90 14.61
CA ASP A 20 6.75 2.70 14.81
C ASP A 20 5.95 3.28 13.63
N TRP A 21 4.87 2.62 13.23
CA TRP A 21 4.03 3.09 12.13
C TRP A 21 3.28 4.40 12.44
N ASN A 22 3.24 4.83 13.70
CA ASN A 22 2.79 6.15 14.11
C ASN A 22 3.80 7.25 13.78
N ASP A 23 5.08 6.90 13.65
CA ASP A 23 6.20 7.83 13.46
C ASP A 23 6.63 7.97 11.99
N ILE A 24 5.79 7.52 11.06
CA ILE A 24 6.06 7.66 9.62
C ILE A 24 6.07 9.15 9.26
N PRO A 25 7.16 9.67 8.66
CA PRO A 25 7.23 11.07 8.23
C PRO A 25 6.08 11.43 7.28
N THR A 26 5.52 12.63 7.44
CA THR A 26 4.39 13.10 6.63
C THR A 26 4.68 13.07 5.13
N GLU A 27 5.91 13.40 4.73
CA GLU A 27 6.36 13.33 3.34
C GLU A 27 6.29 11.91 2.76
N VAL A 28 6.61 10.89 3.54
CA VAL A 28 6.54 9.48 3.12
C VAL A 28 5.07 9.03 3.03
N LEU A 29 4.23 9.48 3.95
CA LEU A 29 2.78 9.24 3.88
C LEU A 29 2.17 9.88 2.62
N GLU A 30 2.58 11.10 2.29
CA GLU A 30 2.15 11.81 1.09
C GLU A 30 2.59 11.06 -0.18
N ASP A 31 3.85 10.63 -0.25
CA ASP A 31 4.37 9.81 -1.35
C ASP A 31 3.54 8.54 -1.57
N CYS A 32 3.29 7.79 -0.49
CA CYS A 32 2.49 6.57 -0.54
C CYS A 32 1.05 6.86 -1.00
N ALA A 33 0.45 7.94 -0.49
CA ALA A 33 -0.92 8.31 -0.82
C ALA A 33 -1.07 8.78 -2.28
N GLN A 34 -0.13 9.61 -2.75
CA GLN A 34 -0.07 10.06 -4.15
C GLN A 34 0.12 8.87 -5.09
N LEU A 35 1.05 7.95 -4.78
CA LEU A 35 1.27 6.75 -5.57
C LEU A 35 0.01 5.86 -5.62
N THR A 36 -0.68 5.71 -4.49
CA THR A 36 -1.93 4.94 -4.41
C THR A 36 -3.03 5.58 -5.26
N LYS A 37 -3.21 6.90 -5.16
CA LYS A 37 -4.17 7.66 -5.98
C LYS A 37 -3.85 7.53 -7.47
N ALA A 38 -2.59 7.70 -7.86
CA ALA A 38 -2.15 7.61 -9.26
C ALA A 38 -2.41 6.23 -9.87
N ASN A 39 -2.34 5.17 -9.06
CA ASN A 39 -2.63 3.78 -9.45
C ASN A 39 -4.08 3.34 -9.16
N SER A 40 -5.01 4.30 -9.04
CA SER A 40 -6.45 4.04 -9.02
C SER A 40 -7.09 4.47 -10.33
N ILE A 41 -7.87 3.60 -10.97
CA ILE A 41 -8.53 3.90 -12.25
C ILE A 41 -9.46 5.12 -12.12
N GLN A 42 -10.27 5.14 -11.06
CA GLN A 42 -11.23 6.21 -10.79
C GLN A 42 -10.63 7.29 -9.87
N GLY A 43 -9.94 6.89 -8.79
CA GLY A 43 -9.37 7.80 -7.80
C GLY A 43 -8.33 8.76 -8.38
N ASN A 44 -7.62 8.39 -9.45
CA ASN A 44 -6.69 9.27 -10.14
C ASN A 44 -7.39 10.46 -10.84
N LYS A 45 -8.67 10.34 -11.20
CA LYS A 45 -9.40 11.33 -12.02
C LYS A 45 -10.22 12.34 -11.21
N ILE A 46 -10.37 12.11 -9.92
CA ILE A 46 -11.21 12.92 -9.04
C ILE A 46 -10.36 13.60 -7.97
N ASP A 47 -10.82 14.76 -7.49
CA ASP A 47 -10.17 15.49 -6.40
C ASP A 47 -10.66 15.01 -5.03
N ASN A 48 -9.97 15.43 -3.98
CA ASN A 48 -10.32 15.19 -2.57
C ASN A 48 -10.52 13.70 -2.25
N VAL A 49 -9.55 12.88 -2.66
CA VAL A 49 -9.59 11.43 -2.45
C VAL A 49 -9.03 11.08 -1.09
N THR A 50 -9.76 10.28 -0.32
CA THR A 50 -9.26 9.69 0.91
C THR A 50 -8.49 8.41 0.61
N VAL A 51 -7.22 8.38 1.00
CA VAL A 51 -6.40 7.18 1.03
C VAL A 51 -6.35 6.65 2.46
N ILE A 52 -6.68 5.38 2.63
CA ILE A 52 -6.59 4.69 3.92
C ILE A 52 -5.32 3.86 4.00
N TYR A 53 -4.77 3.75 5.20
CA TYR A 53 -3.63 2.89 5.49
C TYR A 53 -3.71 2.31 6.89
N THR A 54 -3.16 1.12 7.03
CA THR A 54 -3.19 0.33 8.26
C THR A 54 -1.97 -0.60 8.27
N PRO A 55 -1.45 -0.98 9.45
CA PRO A 55 -0.46 -2.04 9.56
C PRO A 55 -0.95 -3.34 8.91
N TRP A 56 -0.05 -4.09 8.28
CA TRP A 56 -0.38 -5.36 7.61
C TRP A 56 -1.00 -6.39 8.56
N THR A 57 -0.60 -6.37 9.84
CA THR A 57 -1.13 -7.25 10.89
C THR A 57 -2.63 -7.05 11.14
N ASN A 58 -3.17 -5.88 10.80
CA ASN A 58 -4.59 -5.55 10.91
C ASN A 58 -5.43 -6.02 9.71
N LEU A 59 -4.80 -6.50 8.63
CA LEU A 59 -5.54 -7.04 7.49
C LEU A 59 -6.20 -8.36 7.88
N HIS A 60 -7.45 -8.51 7.44
CA HIS A 60 -8.22 -9.73 7.59
C HIS A 60 -8.59 -10.24 6.20
N LYS A 61 -8.34 -11.53 5.97
CA LYS A 61 -8.78 -12.22 4.77
C LYS A 61 -9.31 -13.57 5.20
N ASP A 62 -10.53 -13.87 4.82
CA ASP A 62 -11.13 -15.19 4.97
C ASP A 62 -11.13 -15.92 3.61
N GLY A 63 -11.34 -17.23 3.64
CA GLY A 63 -11.37 -18.06 2.43
C GLY A 63 -12.60 -17.84 1.54
N SER A 64 -13.59 -17.06 1.99
CA SER A 64 -14.80 -16.71 1.23
C SER A 64 -14.68 -15.38 0.48
N MET A 65 -13.68 -14.58 0.80
CA MET A 65 -13.43 -13.28 0.16
C MET A 65 -12.89 -13.44 -1.27
N VAL A 66 -13.42 -12.61 -2.17
CA VAL A 66 -12.98 -12.55 -3.57
C VAL A 66 -11.53 -12.09 -3.67
N ALA A 67 -10.82 -12.50 -4.73
CA ALA A 67 -9.47 -12.02 -5.00
C ALA A 67 -9.42 -10.48 -5.03
N GLY A 68 -8.51 -9.90 -4.24
CA GLY A 68 -8.38 -8.45 -4.07
C GLY A 68 -9.19 -7.87 -2.91
N GLN A 69 -10.22 -8.57 -2.42
CA GLN A 69 -10.96 -8.16 -1.24
C GLN A 69 -10.15 -8.44 0.03
N VAL A 70 -10.10 -7.44 0.91
CA VAL A 70 -9.52 -7.53 2.25
C VAL A 70 -10.42 -6.79 3.23
N GLY A 71 -10.56 -7.31 4.44
CA GLY A 71 -11.19 -6.64 5.57
C GLY A 71 -10.15 -6.13 6.58
N PHE A 72 -10.64 -5.56 7.68
CA PHE A 72 -9.80 -5.10 8.79
C PHE A 72 -10.22 -5.82 10.08
N LYS A 73 -9.24 -6.26 10.88
CA LYS A 73 -9.49 -6.85 12.21
C LYS A 73 -10.00 -5.80 13.20
N ASN A 74 -9.38 -4.62 13.18
CA ASN A 74 -9.72 -3.49 14.04
C ASN A 74 -9.84 -2.20 13.22
N PRO A 75 -11.06 -1.64 13.07
CA PRO A 75 -11.28 -0.38 12.37
C PRO A 75 -10.53 0.82 12.96
N ARG A 76 -10.17 0.79 14.25
CA ARG A 76 -9.47 1.90 14.92
C ARG A 76 -8.00 2.03 14.49
N LEU A 77 -7.43 0.98 13.91
CA LEU A 77 -6.05 0.99 13.39
C LEU A 77 -5.99 1.44 11.92
N VAL A 78 -7.11 1.88 11.35
CA VAL A 78 -7.17 2.45 10.00
C VAL A 78 -7.02 3.97 10.09
N LYS A 79 -5.92 4.48 9.55
CA LYS A 79 -5.66 5.92 9.40
C LYS A 79 -6.01 6.39 7.99
N ARG A 80 -6.19 7.71 7.85
CA ARG A 80 -6.66 8.35 6.61
C ARG A 80 -5.74 9.51 6.26
N VAL A 81 -5.47 9.67 4.96
CA VAL A 81 -4.80 10.82 4.36
C VAL A 81 -5.72 11.39 3.29
N LEU A 82 -6.05 12.67 3.38
CA LEU A 82 -6.76 13.37 2.33
C LEU A 82 -5.77 13.80 1.25
N VAL A 83 -6.04 13.44 0.00
CA VAL A 83 -5.25 13.83 -1.17
C VAL A 83 -6.10 14.75 -2.05
N PRO A 84 -5.92 16.09 -1.95
CA PRO A 84 -6.74 17.06 -2.68
C PRO A 84 -6.64 16.86 -4.18
N THR A 85 -5.42 16.80 -4.70
CA THR A 85 -5.15 16.64 -6.14
C THR A 85 -3.94 15.75 -6.34
N ARG A 86 -3.77 15.25 -7.56
CA ARG A 86 -2.57 14.49 -7.92
C ARG A 86 -1.38 15.43 -8.12
N THR A 87 -0.27 15.13 -7.46
CA THR A 87 0.99 15.88 -7.61
C THR A 87 1.94 15.16 -8.55
N ASN A 88 2.02 15.59 -9.81
CA ASN A 88 2.85 14.94 -10.83
C ASN A 88 4.35 14.92 -10.48
N ALA A 89 4.86 15.94 -9.79
CA ALA A 89 6.26 15.99 -9.38
C ALA A 89 6.64 14.81 -8.46
N ILE A 90 5.75 14.44 -7.54
CA ILE A 90 5.94 13.29 -6.62
C ILE A 90 5.96 11.99 -7.40
N ILE A 91 4.95 11.76 -8.26
CA ILE A 91 4.87 10.54 -9.08
C ILE A 91 6.09 10.38 -9.97
N ASN A 92 6.48 11.45 -10.67
CA ASN A 92 7.64 11.43 -11.55
C ASN A 92 8.95 11.15 -10.80
N ARG A 93 9.09 11.63 -9.55
CA ARG A 93 10.25 11.31 -8.70
C ARG A 93 10.25 9.83 -8.31
N LEU A 94 9.11 9.29 -7.89
CA LEU A 94 8.99 7.90 -7.46
C LEU A 94 9.27 6.94 -8.63
N GLU A 95 8.68 7.19 -9.81
CA GLU A 95 8.88 6.36 -11.00
C GLU A 95 10.34 6.31 -11.46
N LYS A 96 11.11 7.40 -11.32
CA LYS A 96 12.55 7.40 -11.64
C LYS A 96 13.36 6.44 -10.79
N THR A 97 12.90 6.15 -9.58
CA THR A 97 13.58 5.25 -8.62
C THR A 97 12.99 3.83 -8.62
N LYS A 98 11.93 3.60 -9.39
CA LYS A 98 11.23 2.32 -9.44
C LYS A 98 12.14 1.24 -10.00
N LYS A 99 12.20 0.12 -9.30
CA LYS A 99 12.85 -1.12 -9.76
C LYS A 99 11.78 -2.19 -9.86
N GLU A 100 11.55 -2.68 -11.07
CA GLU A 100 10.69 -3.84 -11.29
C GLU A 100 11.55 -5.11 -11.28
N SER A 101 11.14 -6.07 -10.46
CA SER A 101 11.72 -7.41 -10.45
C SER A 101 10.61 -8.42 -10.74
N PHE A 102 10.97 -9.50 -11.42
CA PHE A 102 10.08 -10.62 -11.70
C PHE A 102 10.65 -11.88 -11.03
N PRO A 103 10.69 -11.93 -9.68
CA PRO A 103 11.21 -13.08 -8.97
C PRO A 103 10.30 -14.29 -9.16
N ASP A 104 10.89 -15.47 -9.27
CA ASP A 104 10.16 -16.73 -9.16
C ASP A 104 9.85 -17.00 -7.69
N LEU A 105 8.73 -16.45 -7.23
CA LEU A 105 8.28 -16.53 -5.83
C LEU A 105 8.06 -17.98 -5.38
N GLN A 106 7.73 -18.90 -6.30
CA GLN A 106 7.54 -20.31 -5.97
C GLN A 106 8.89 -20.97 -5.69
N LYS A 107 9.92 -20.67 -6.50
CA LYS A 107 11.28 -21.14 -6.26
C LYS A 107 11.86 -20.57 -4.96
N GLU A 108 11.74 -19.26 -4.72
CA GLU A 108 12.23 -18.63 -3.48
C GLU A 108 11.58 -19.23 -2.22
N ARG A 109 10.27 -19.47 -2.25
CA ARG A 109 9.56 -20.14 -1.16
C ARG A 109 10.06 -21.58 -0.94
N ASN A 110 10.25 -22.33 -2.01
CA ASN A 110 10.72 -23.72 -1.93
C ASN A 110 12.15 -23.80 -1.39
N ASP A 111 13.02 -22.87 -1.79
CA ASP A 111 14.40 -22.80 -1.35
C ASP A 111 14.46 -22.44 0.16
N TYR A 112 13.67 -21.45 0.62
CA TYR A 112 13.54 -21.13 2.05
C TYR A 112 13.05 -22.33 2.89
N LEU A 113 12.04 -23.06 2.41
CA LEU A 113 11.52 -24.24 3.11
C LEU A 113 12.50 -25.42 3.15
N ARG A 114 13.43 -25.51 2.18
CA ARG A 114 14.50 -26.51 2.16
C ARG A 114 15.62 -26.17 3.15
N GLU A 115 15.95 -24.89 3.31
CA GLU A 115 17.00 -24.44 4.24
C GLU A 115 16.59 -24.52 5.72
N GLN A 116 15.30 -24.61 6.01
CA GLN A 116 14.76 -24.73 7.37
C GLN A 116 14.50 -26.18 7.82
N ASN A 117 14.79 -27.18 6.97
CA ASN A 117 14.73 -28.61 7.27
C ASN A 117 16.13 -29.23 7.32
#